data_AF-A0A2P4WXE8-F1
#
_entry.id   AF-A0A2P4WXE8-F1
#
_cell.length_a   1.000
_cell.length_b   1.000
_cell.length_c   1.000
_cell.angle_alpha   90.00
_cell.angle_beta   90.00
_cell.angle_gamma   90.00
#
_symmetry.space_group_name_H-M   'P 1'
#
loop_
_entity.id
_entity.type
_entity.pdbx_description
1 polymer ?
#
loop_
_entity_poly.entity_id
_entity_poly.type
_entity_poly.pdbx_seq_one_letter_code
_entity_poly.pdbx_strand_id
1 'polypeptide(L)'
;MPIEPLKTVLRLQATVVEGFGRGGKQLGCPTANLSSKDLGDLLEQLPTGIYCGWATVDGKGPYKAVASIGWNPYFKNKEKTVEPHLLHKFEKDFYGAQLKFLITGYIRPEMNFSSLESLIKAIQDDIVQSKEWLDTSEGKMWSQDALFQ
;
A
#
# COMPACT_ATOMS: atom_id res chain seq x y z
N MET A 1 5.85 9.86 -13.36
CA MET A 1 6.46 8.86 -14.28
C MET A 1 5.39 7.83 -14.57
N PRO A 2 5.33 7.19 -15.75
CA PRO A 2 4.31 6.17 -15.97
C PRO A 2 4.49 5.05 -14.93
N ILE A 3 3.39 4.56 -14.36
CA ILE A 3 3.41 3.39 -13.49
C ILE A 3 3.93 2.21 -14.29
N GLU A 4 4.86 1.46 -13.71
CA GLU A 4 5.45 0.27 -14.30
C GLU A 4 4.65 -0.95 -13.84
N PRO A 5 3.93 -1.66 -14.74
CA PRO A 5 3.26 -2.90 -14.37
C PRO A 5 4.27 -3.94 -13.89
N LEU A 6 3.96 -4.63 -12.79
CA LEU A 6 4.82 -5.71 -12.31
C LEU A 6 4.75 -6.91 -13.27
N LYS A 7 5.90 -7.44 -13.66
CA LYS A 7 5.98 -8.69 -14.45
C LYS A 7 5.31 -9.87 -13.73
N THR A 8 5.37 -9.86 -12.41
CA THR A 8 4.69 -10.82 -11.54
C THR A 8 4.05 -10.05 -10.41
N VAL A 9 2.72 -10.13 -10.32
CA VAL A 9 1.95 -9.47 -9.26
C VAL A 9 2.25 -10.12 -7.90
N LEU A 10 2.28 -9.31 -6.85
CA LEU A 10 2.55 -9.78 -5.50
C LEU A 10 1.22 -9.91 -4.75
N ARG A 11 1.01 -11.04 -4.09
CA ARG A 11 -0.20 -11.34 -3.32
C ARG A 11 0.15 -11.38 -1.85
N LEU A 12 -0.36 -10.43 -1.10
CA LEU A 12 -0.15 -10.33 0.34
C LEU A 12 -1.47 -10.60 1.06
N GLN A 13 -1.38 -11.26 2.21
CA GLN A 13 -2.49 -11.44 3.12
C GLN A 13 -1.96 -11.30 4.54
N ALA A 14 -2.48 -10.34 5.30
CA ALA A 14 -2.01 -10.07 6.66
C ALA A 14 -3.06 -9.31 7.48
N THR A 15 -2.95 -9.44 8.79
CA THR A 15 -3.76 -8.71 9.76
C THR A 15 -3.35 -7.23 9.75
N VAL A 16 -4.32 -6.32 9.81
CA VAL A 16 -4.06 -4.90 10.01
C VAL A 16 -3.71 -4.63 11.47
N VAL A 17 -2.54 -4.05 11.71
CA VAL A 17 -2.04 -3.73 13.05
C VAL A 17 -1.87 -2.23 13.23
N GLU A 18 -1.78 -1.80 14.49
CA GLU A 18 -1.45 -0.41 14.82
C GLU A 18 -0.02 -0.08 14.36
N GLY A 19 0.14 1.07 13.72
CA GLY A 19 1.46 1.62 13.39
C GLY A 19 1.95 2.61 14.47
N PHE A 20 3.00 3.35 14.15
CA PHE A 20 3.63 4.31 15.07
C PHE A 20 2.95 5.69 15.12
N GLY A 21 1.70 5.80 14.63
CA GLY A 21 0.92 7.04 14.73
C GLY A 21 1.50 8.26 13.99
N ARG A 22 2.19 8.06 12.85
CA ARG A 22 2.94 9.11 12.12
C ARG A 22 2.10 10.16 11.38
N GLY A 23 0.86 10.39 11.77
CA GLY A 23 0.04 11.46 11.20
C GLY A 23 -0.50 11.20 9.80
N GLY A 24 -0.50 9.97 9.27
CA GLY A 24 -1.12 9.67 7.95
C GLY A 24 -2.56 10.18 7.83
N LYS A 25 -3.35 10.09 8.92
CA LYS A 25 -4.68 10.71 9.04
C LYS A 25 -4.66 12.24 8.87
N GLN A 26 -3.65 12.92 9.43
CA GLN A 26 -3.48 14.38 9.30
C GLN A 26 -3.05 14.79 7.89
N LEU A 27 -2.38 13.90 7.15
CA LEU A 27 -1.97 14.10 5.75
C LEU A 27 -3.08 13.73 4.74
N GLY A 28 -4.25 13.29 5.21
CA GLY A 28 -5.33 12.80 4.35
C GLY A 28 -5.03 11.45 3.69
N CYS A 29 -4.01 10.72 4.17
CA CYS A 29 -3.56 9.43 3.64
C CYS A 29 -3.37 8.42 4.81
N PRO A 30 -4.47 7.97 5.44
CA PRO A 30 -4.39 6.95 6.49
C PRO A 30 -3.89 5.62 5.92
N THR A 31 -2.76 5.13 6.43
CA THR A 31 -2.20 3.83 6.05
C THR A 31 -2.57 2.74 7.05
N ALA A 32 -2.91 1.56 6.54
CA ALA A 32 -3.06 0.34 7.32
C ALA A 32 -1.70 -0.36 7.38
N ASN A 33 -1.16 -0.64 8.57
CA ASN A 33 0.11 -1.37 8.69
C ASN A 33 -0.19 -2.87 8.63
N LEU A 34 0.51 -3.61 7.79
CA LEU A 34 0.36 -5.07 7.71
C LEU A 34 1.27 -5.77 8.73
N SER A 35 0.73 -6.78 9.42
CA SER A 35 1.47 -7.60 10.39
C SER A 35 2.71 -8.23 9.76
N SER A 36 3.89 -7.84 10.23
CA SER A 36 5.17 -8.43 9.81
C SER A 36 5.24 -9.93 10.15
N LYS A 37 4.59 -10.35 11.24
CA LYS A 37 4.48 -11.75 11.64
C LYS A 37 3.71 -12.58 10.61
N ASP A 38 2.65 -12.03 10.04
CA ASP A 38 1.81 -12.74 9.06
C ASP A 38 2.50 -12.81 7.70
N LEU A 39 3.27 -11.77 7.35
CA LEU A 39 4.05 -11.73 6.12
C LEU A 39 5.32 -12.59 6.18
N GLY A 40 5.94 -12.74 7.36
CA GLY A 40 7.13 -13.56 7.55
C GLY A 40 8.26 -13.22 6.58
N ASP A 41 8.96 -14.25 6.07
CA ASP A 41 10.12 -14.11 5.18
C ASP A 41 9.79 -13.47 3.83
N LEU A 42 8.51 -13.45 3.42
CA LEU A 42 8.09 -12.77 2.19
C LEU A 42 8.40 -11.28 2.28
N LEU A 43 8.24 -10.68 3.47
CA LEU A 43 8.43 -9.26 3.70
C LEU A 43 9.82 -8.79 3.29
N GLU A 44 10.86 -9.53 3.68
CA GLU A 44 12.26 -9.18 3.37
C GLU A 44 12.53 -9.15 1.87
N GLN A 45 11.87 -10.03 1.11
CA GLN A 45 12.01 -10.19 -0.34
C GLN A 45 11.31 -9.10 -1.17
N LEU A 46 10.34 -8.39 -0.57
CA LEU A 46 9.62 -7.31 -1.26
C LEU A 46 10.57 -6.13 -1.53
N PRO A 47 10.76 -5.67 -2.77
CA PRO A 47 11.56 -4.48 -3.01
C PRO A 47 10.93 -3.25 -2.34
N THR A 48 11.76 -2.29 -1.93
CA THR A 48 11.22 -1.05 -1.34
C THR A 48 10.75 -0.09 -2.42
N GLY A 49 9.83 0.78 -2.04
CA GLY A 49 9.27 1.80 -2.90
C GLY A 49 7.78 1.98 -2.71
N ILE A 50 7.20 2.72 -3.65
CA ILE A 50 5.77 3.02 -3.69
C ILE A 50 5.13 2.20 -4.80
N TYR A 51 4.02 1.56 -4.45
CA TYR A 51 3.30 0.62 -5.30
C TYR A 51 1.81 0.95 -5.33
N CYS A 52 1.11 0.45 -6.35
CA CYS A 52 -0.34 0.50 -6.42
C CYS A 52 -0.94 -0.89 -6.68
N GLY A 53 -2.22 -1.02 -6.35
CA GLY A 53 -2.91 -2.30 -6.50
C GLY A 53 -4.35 -2.28 -6.00
N TRP A 54 -4.84 -3.47 -5.67
CA TRP A 54 -6.19 -3.72 -5.21
C TRP A 54 -6.16 -4.40 -3.84
N ALA A 55 -7.04 -4.01 -2.92
CA ALA A 55 -7.09 -4.57 -1.58
C ALA A 55 -8.52 -4.89 -1.14
N THR A 56 -8.70 -5.94 -0.34
CA THR A 56 -9.95 -6.20 0.40
C THR A 56 -9.71 -6.10 1.89
N VAL A 57 -10.78 -5.77 2.63
CA VAL A 57 -10.79 -5.73 4.10
C VAL A 57 -11.93 -6.63 4.56
N ASP A 58 -11.62 -7.71 5.27
CA ASP A 58 -12.57 -8.76 5.67
C ASP A 58 -13.47 -9.23 4.51
N GLY A 59 -12.86 -9.41 3.33
CA GLY A 59 -13.54 -9.84 2.11
C GLY A 59 -14.37 -8.75 1.40
N LYS A 60 -14.48 -7.54 1.97
CA LYS A 60 -15.15 -6.40 1.30
C LYS A 60 -14.18 -5.71 0.34
N GLY A 61 -14.67 -5.34 -0.84
CA GLY A 61 -13.89 -4.70 -1.91
C GLY A 61 -14.01 -5.47 -3.23
N PRO A 62 -12.96 -5.47 -4.09
CA PRO A 62 -11.66 -4.84 -3.87
C PRO A 62 -11.67 -3.31 -4.05
N TYR A 63 -10.89 -2.63 -3.24
CA TYR A 63 -10.64 -1.19 -3.28
C TYR A 63 -9.29 -0.92 -3.93
N LYS A 64 -9.17 0.17 -4.68
CA LYS A 64 -7.86 0.66 -5.14
C LYS A 64 -7.01 1.03 -3.93
N ALA A 65 -5.71 0.79 -4.00
CA ALA A 65 -4.78 1.14 -2.95
C ALA A 65 -3.43 1.61 -3.53
N VAL A 66 -2.78 2.49 -2.78
CA VAL A 66 -1.37 2.83 -2.92
C VAL A 66 -0.66 2.33 -1.67
N ALA A 67 0.57 1.84 -1.76
CA ALA A 67 1.29 1.31 -0.60
C ALA A 67 2.74 1.76 -0.59
N SER A 68 3.23 2.06 0.61
CA SER A 68 4.66 2.17 0.88
C SER A 68 5.18 0.81 1.34
N ILE A 69 6.30 0.37 0.76
CA ILE A 69 7.11 -0.74 1.26
C ILE A 69 8.48 -0.18 1.59
N GLY A 70 8.88 -0.19 2.86
CA GLY A 70 10.08 0.52 3.29
C GLY A 70 10.66 -0.03 4.58
N TRP A 71 11.88 0.39 4.92
CA TRP A 71 12.52 0.02 6.17
C TRP A 71 12.11 0.95 7.32
N ASN A 72 11.87 0.39 8.49
CA ASN A 72 11.48 1.16 9.66
C ASN A 72 12.70 1.77 10.37
N PRO A 73 12.87 3.11 10.34
CA PRO A 73 14.03 3.77 10.95
C PRO A 73 14.10 3.59 12.47
N TYR A 74 12.97 3.40 13.16
CA TYR A 74 12.97 3.25 14.62
C TYR A 74 13.51 1.90 15.08
N PHE A 75 13.47 0.88 14.21
CA PHE A 75 14.03 -0.45 14.48
C PHE A 75 15.42 -0.58 13.87
N LYS A 76 16.16 0.53 13.78
CA LYS A 76 17.49 0.59 13.15
C LYS A 76 17.48 0.03 11.72
N ASN A 77 16.38 0.23 10.98
CA ASN A 77 16.14 -0.35 9.64
C ASN A 77 16.26 -1.87 9.59
N LYS A 78 15.94 -2.59 10.68
CA LYS A 78 15.92 -4.06 10.71
C LYS A 78 14.58 -4.66 10.30
N GLU A 79 13.51 -3.89 10.38
CA GLU A 79 12.16 -4.35 10.06
C GLU A 79 11.64 -3.57 8.85
N LYS A 80 11.23 -4.30 7.81
CA LYS A 80 10.54 -3.72 6.66
C LYS A 80 9.04 -3.68 6.95
N THR A 81 8.33 -2.69 6.44
CA THR A 81 6.88 -2.53 6.62
C THR A 81 6.18 -2.49 5.27
N VAL A 82 4.90 -2.87 5.27
CA VAL A 82 3.99 -2.69 4.13
C VAL A 82 2.80 -1.88 4.65
N GLU A 83 2.58 -0.71 4.05
CA GLU A 83 1.65 0.30 4.53
C GLU A 83 0.69 0.74 3.41
N PRO A 84 -0.33 -0.07 3.06
CA PRO A 84 -1.36 0.32 2.11
C PRO A 84 -2.27 1.44 2.65
N HIS A 85 -2.46 2.47 1.85
CA HIS A 85 -3.57 3.40 1.92
C HIS A 85 -4.64 3.01 0.89
N LEU A 86 -5.80 2.59 1.39
CA LEU A 86 -6.95 2.26 0.55
C LEU A 86 -7.65 3.55 0.13
N LEU A 87 -7.88 3.70 -1.18
CA LEU A 87 -8.58 4.84 -1.79
C LEU A 87 -10.10 4.71 -1.62
N HIS A 88 -10.53 4.47 -0.39
CA HIS A 88 -11.91 4.30 0.01
C HIS A 88 -12.13 4.94 1.39
N LYS A 89 -13.27 5.60 1.56
CA LYS A 89 -13.63 6.23 2.83
C LYS A 89 -14.32 5.20 3.73
N PHE A 90 -13.62 4.75 4.76
CA PHE A 90 -14.19 3.90 5.81
C PHE A 90 -14.82 4.76 6.91
N GLU A 91 -15.91 4.27 7.50
CA GLU A 91 -16.59 4.95 8.62
C GLU A 91 -15.85 4.79 9.95
N LYS A 92 -15.07 3.72 10.07
CA LYS A 92 -14.34 3.33 11.28
C LYS A 92 -12.98 2.76 10.90
N ASP A 93 -12.04 2.81 11.85
CA ASP A 93 -10.81 2.05 11.74
C ASP A 93 -11.09 0.55 11.72
N PHE A 94 -10.21 -0.21 11.09
CA PHE A 94 -10.35 -1.66 10.87
C PHE A 94 -9.11 -2.43 11.35
N TYR A 95 -8.54 -2.03 12.48
CA TYR A 95 -7.49 -2.81 13.14
C TYR A 95 -8.00 -4.22 13.50
N GLY A 96 -7.14 -5.22 13.33
CA GLY A 96 -7.49 -6.64 13.50
C GLY A 96 -8.20 -7.26 12.29
N ALA A 97 -8.60 -6.47 11.30
CA ALA A 97 -9.20 -7.00 10.08
C ALA A 97 -8.17 -7.76 9.23
N GLN A 98 -8.64 -8.76 8.49
CA GLN A 98 -7.84 -9.43 7.48
C GLN A 98 -7.81 -8.62 6.19
N LEU A 99 -6.61 -8.19 5.80
CA LEU A 99 -6.39 -7.44 4.57
C LEU A 99 -5.68 -8.32 3.55
N LYS A 100 -6.30 -8.49 2.37
CA LYS A 100 -5.65 -9.08 1.20
C LYS A 100 -5.25 -7.96 0.25
N PHE A 101 -4.00 -7.91 -0.17
CA PHE A 101 -3.47 -6.86 -1.05
C PHE A 101 -2.76 -7.46 -2.25
N LEU A 102 -3.26 -7.14 -3.44
CA LEU A 102 -2.66 -7.49 -4.72
C LEU A 102 -1.91 -6.29 -5.27
N ILE A 103 -0.58 -6.39 -5.32
CA ILE A 103 0.29 -5.35 -5.86
C ILE A 103 0.50 -5.61 -7.35
N THR A 104 0.19 -4.61 -8.17
CA THR A 104 0.15 -4.76 -9.63
C THR A 104 1.02 -3.76 -10.37
N GLY A 105 1.37 -2.63 -9.76
CA GLY A 105 2.22 -1.62 -10.37
C GLY A 105 3.23 -1.03 -9.39
N TYR A 106 4.41 -0.70 -9.91
CA TYR A 106 5.44 0.09 -9.22
C TYR A 106 5.36 1.54 -9.69
N ILE A 107 5.41 2.47 -8.73
CA ILE A 107 5.25 3.91 -9.00
C ILE A 107 6.61 4.59 -9.00
N ARG A 108 7.39 4.41 -7.93
CA ARG A 108 8.68 5.09 -7.72
C ARG A 108 9.44 4.51 -6.52
N PRO A 109 10.75 4.77 -6.41
CA PRO A 109 11.51 4.43 -5.20
C PRO A 109 11.11 5.33 -4.01
N GLU A 110 11.56 4.94 -2.82
CA GLU A 110 11.55 5.80 -1.63
C GLU A 110 12.31 7.10 -1.91
N MET A 111 11.81 8.23 -1.39
CA MET A 111 12.39 9.55 -1.60
C MET A 111 12.56 10.27 -0.27
N ASN A 112 13.65 11.03 -0.16
CA ASN A 112 13.85 11.97 0.93
C ASN A 112 13.14 13.29 0.59
N PHE A 113 12.40 13.82 1.55
CA PHE A 113 11.67 15.08 1.41
C PHE A 113 12.26 16.13 2.34
N SER A 114 12.56 17.31 1.79
CA SER A 114 13.11 18.43 2.56
C SER A 114 12.05 19.23 3.32
N SER A 115 10.76 19.00 3.03
CA SER A 115 9.63 19.65 3.71
C SER A 115 8.40 18.75 3.77
N LEU A 116 7.53 19.00 4.75
CA LEU A 116 6.23 18.32 4.86
C LEU A 116 5.35 18.53 3.62
N GLU A 117 5.38 19.73 3.05
CA GLU A 117 4.63 20.06 1.82
C GLU A 117 5.09 19.20 0.64
N SER A 118 6.41 19.04 0.46
CA SER A 118 6.95 18.20 -0.62
C SER A 118 6.57 16.73 -0.46
N LEU A 119 6.52 16.24 0.78
CA LEU A 119 6.03 14.90 1.11
C LEU A 119 4.54 14.74 0.77
N ILE A 120 3.71 15.68 1.23
CA ILE A 120 2.25 15.66 0.95
C ILE A 120 2.01 15.67 -0.55
N LYS A 121 2.71 16.55 -1.29
CA LYS A 121 2.56 16.65 -2.74
C LYS A 121 2.88 15.31 -3.41
N ALA A 122 3.99 14.68 -3.04
CA ALA A 122 4.37 13.39 -3.61
C ALA A 122 3.33 12.30 -3.31
N ILE A 123 2.81 12.23 -2.08
CA ILE A 123 1.74 11.28 -1.72
C ILE A 123 0.48 11.51 -2.56
N GLN A 124 0.07 12.77 -2.75
CA GLN A 124 -1.11 13.09 -3.57
C GLN A 124 -0.88 12.74 -5.04
N ASP A 125 0.31 13.02 -5.58
CA ASP A 125 0.69 12.63 -6.93
C ASP A 125 0.68 11.10 -7.09
N ASP A 126 1.15 10.34 -6.10
CA ASP A 126 1.12 8.87 -6.10
C ASP A 126 -0.32 8.33 -6.08
N ILE A 127 -1.21 8.94 -5.29
CA ILE A 127 -2.64 8.58 -5.24
C ILE A 127 -3.32 8.83 -6.59
N VAL A 128 -3.10 10.00 -7.19
CA VAL A 128 -3.69 10.36 -8.49
C VAL A 128 -3.22 9.40 -9.58
N GLN A 129 -1.90 9.19 -9.70
CA GLN A 129 -1.33 8.26 -10.68
C GLN A 129 -1.87 6.83 -10.47
N SER A 130 -1.91 6.35 -9.22
CA SER A 130 -2.46 5.03 -8.90
C SER A 130 -3.91 4.90 -9.34
N LYS A 131 -4.73 5.91 -9.04
CA LYS A 131 -6.16 5.89 -9.36
C LYS A 131 -6.39 5.82 -10.87
N GLU A 132 -5.68 6.65 -11.62
CA GLU A 132 -5.75 6.73 -13.08
C GLU A 132 -5.27 5.43 -13.74
N TRP A 133 -4.12 4.91 -13.33
CA TRP A 133 -3.60 3.66 -13.89
C TRP A 133 -4.50 2.46 -13.57
N LEU A 134 -5.01 2.36 -12.34
CA LEU A 134 -5.99 1.33 -11.94
C LEU A 134 -7.36 1.49 -12.62
N ASP A 135 -7.63 2.60 -13.31
CA ASP A 135 -8.82 2.78 -14.15
C ASP A 135 -8.64 2.33 -15.60
N THR A 136 -7.40 2.08 -16.04
CA THR A 136 -7.11 1.51 -17.36
C THR A 136 -7.60 0.06 -17.45
N SER A 137 -7.74 -0.47 -18.67
CA SER A 137 -8.10 -1.88 -18.88
C SER A 137 -7.10 -2.85 -18.25
N GLU A 138 -5.80 -2.52 -18.30
CA GLU A 138 -4.73 -3.29 -17.68
C GLU A 138 -4.78 -3.24 -16.15
N GLY A 139 -5.05 -2.08 -15.56
CA GLY A 139 -5.21 -1.96 -14.11
C GLY A 139 -6.46 -2.67 -13.59
N LYS A 140 -7.59 -2.55 -14.31
CA LYS A 140 -8.89 -3.10 -13.91
C LYS A 140 -8.96 -4.62 -13.94
N MET A 141 -8.26 -5.30 -14.85
CA MET A 141 -8.34 -6.77 -14.94
C MET A 141 -7.96 -7.46 -13.63
N TRP A 142 -7.06 -6.85 -12.86
CA TRP A 142 -6.59 -7.36 -11.58
C TRP A 142 -7.60 -7.26 -10.44
N SER A 143 -8.69 -6.49 -10.59
CA SER A 143 -9.78 -6.45 -9.61
C SER A 143 -10.53 -7.79 -9.47
N GLN A 144 -10.31 -8.74 -10.39
CA GLN A 144 -10.95 -10.05 -10.40
C GLN A 144 -9.97 -11.19 -10.06
N ASP A 145 -8.80 -10.86 -9.51
CA ASP A 145 -7.77 -11.85 -9.17
C ASP A 145 -8.28 -12.89 -8.16
N ALA A 146 -7.81 -14.13 -8.30
CA ALA A 146 -8.17 -15.24 -7.42
C ALA A 146 -7.84 -14.99 -5.94
N LEU A 147 -6.93 -14.05 -5.62
CA LEU A 147 -6.70 -13.61 -4.24
C LEU A 147 -8.00 -13.15 -3.56
N PHE A 148 -8.91 -12.50 -4.29
CA PHE A 148 -10.14 -11.93 -3.74
C PHE A 148 -11.33 -12.88 -3.73
N GLN A 149 -11.17 -14.09 -4.28
CA GLN A 149 -12.18 -15.15 -4.21
C GLN A 149 -12.15 -15.88 -2.87
#